data_AF-A0A2A4U694-F1
#
_entry.id   AF-A0A2A4U694-F1
#
_cell.length_a   1.000
_cell.length_b   1.000
_cell.length_c   1.000
_cell.angle_alpha   90.00
_cell.angle_beta   90.00
_cell.angle_gamma   90.00
#
_symmetry.space_group_name_H-M   'P 1'
#
loop_
_entity.id
_entity.type
_entity.pdbx_description
1 polymer ?
#
loop_
_entity_poly.entity_id
_entity_poly.type
_entity_poly.pdbx_seq_one_letter_code
_entity_poly.pdbx_strand_id
1 'polypeptide(L)'
;SRKASAEFSFLLALPVMMAASGFDLLKHYQDFAGSDWMILLTGFVVAFISAWLVMRLFIQFLERFTFVAFGVYRILFGILLLWVLS
;
A
#
# COMPACT_ATOMS: atom_id res chain seq x y z
N SER A 1 -1.28 -15.02 -17.16
CA SER A 1 0.17 -14.91 -16.86
C SER A 1 0.33 -14.23 -15.50
N ARG A 2 1.44 -14.44 -14.78
CA ARG A 2 1.67 -13.89 -13.43
C ARG A 2 1.49 -12.36 -13.35
N LYS A 3 1.89 -11.67 -14.41
CA LYS A 3 1.69 -10.23 -14.62
C LYS A 3 0.22 -9.82 -14.69
N ALA A 4 -0.58 -10.48 -15.52
CA ALA A 4 -2.00 -10.17 -15.68
C ALA A 4 -2.78 -10.38 -14.37
N SER A 5 -2.43 -11.41 -13.59
CA SER A 5 -3.03 -11.63 -12.28
C SER A 5 -2.67 -10.51 -11.29
N ALA A 6 -1.42 -10.04 -11.27
CA ALA A 6 -1.01 -8.93 -10.42
C ALA A 6 -1.69 -7.61 -10.83
N GLU A 7 -1.73 -7.28 -12.12
CA GLU A 7 -2.44 -6.09 -12.64
C GLU A 7 -3.92 -6.11 -12.27
N PHE A 8 -4.58 -7.27 -12.41
CA PHE A 8 -5.97 -7.44 -12.01
C PHE A 8 -6.17 -7.25 -10.50
N SER A 9 -5.29 -7.79 -9.66
CA SER A 9 -5.32 -7.56 -8.21
C SER A 9 -5.14 -6.08 -7.85
N PHE A 10 -4.25 -5.36 -8.54
CA PHE A 10 -4.08 -3.91 -8.34
C PHE A 10 -5.33 -3.12 -8.76
N LEU A 11 -5.92 -3.46 -9.91
CA LEU A 11 -7.15 -2.83 -10.39
C LEU A 11 -8.33 -3.08 -9.45
N LEU A 12 -8.42 -4.27 -8.85
CA LEU A 12 -9.41 -4.57 -7.81
C LEU A 12 -9.12 -3.88 -6.48
N ALA A 13 -7.86 -3.68 -6.12
CA ALA A 13 -7.49 -2.99 -4.89
C ALA A 13 -7.88 -1.50 -4.92
N LEU A 14 -7.83 -0.86 -6.09
CA LEU A 14 -8.22 0.55 -6.27
C LEU A 14 -9.63 0.88 -5.73
N PRO A 15 -10.73 0.25 -6.18
CA PRO A 15 -12.07 0.56 -5.69
C PRO A 15 -12.23 0.23 -4.20
N VAL A 16 -11.60 -0.86 -3.72
CA VAL A 16 -11.67 -1.25 -2.31
C VAL A 16 -10.97 -0.24 -1.41
N MET A 17 -9.74 0.15 -1.76
CA MET A 17 -8.96 1.14 -1.01
C MET A 17 -9.60 2.53 -1.09
N MET A 18 -10.12 2.95 -2.24
CA MET A 18 -10.85 4.21 -2.36
C MET A 18 -12.10 4.23 -1.48
N ALA A 19 -12.88 3.14 -1.46
CA ALA A 19 -14.06 3.02 -0.61
C ALA A 19 -13.68 3.02 0.88
N ALA A 20 -12.67 2.24 1.27
CA ALA A 20 -12.20 2.16 2.65
C ALA A 20 -11.65 3.51 3.15
N SER A 21 -10.75 4.13 2.39
CA SER A 21 -10.17 5.43 2.74
C SER A 21 -11.22 6.53 2.76
N GLY A 22 -12.16 6.55 1.80
CA GLY A 22 -13.25 7.52 1.78
C GLY A 22 -14.20 7.35 2.97
N PHE A 23 -14.50 6.11 3.36
CA PHE A 23 -15.30 5.79 4.54
C PHE A 23 -14.59 6.21 5.83
N ASP A 24 -13.29 5.92 5.97
CA ASP A 24 -12.49 6.37 7.11
C ASP A 24 -12.44 7.90 7.20
N LEU A 25 -12.31 8.59 6.07
CA LEU A 25 -12.28 10.06 6.01
C LEU A 25 -13.61 10.67 6.49
N LEU A 26 -14.74 10.05 6.12
CA LEU A 26 -16.07 10.46 6.58
C LEU A 26 -16.26 10.22 8.08
N LYS A 27 -15.75 9.10 8.60
CA LYS A 27 -15.88 8.73 10.01
C LYS A 27 -14.98 9.57 10.93
N HIS A 28 -13.80 9.94 10.44
CA HIS A 28 -12.80 10.73 11.16
C HIS A 28 -12.75 12.20 10.73
N TYR A 29 -13.77 12.69 9.99
CA TYR A 29 -13.86 14.06 9.50
C TYR A 29 -13.61 15.13 10.59
N GLN A 30 -14.09 14.87 11.81
CA GLN A 30 -13.91 15.79 12.95
C GLN A 30 -12.44 15.92 13.39
N ASP A 31 -11.64 14.86 13.23
CA ASP A 31 -10.20 14.87 13.54
C ASP A 31 -9.42 15.72 12.52
N PHE A 32 -9.96 15.89 11.30
CA PHE A 32 -9.35 16.72 10.25
C PHE A 32 -9.64 18.21 10.38
N ALA A 33 -10.59 18.63 11.22
CA ALA A 33 -11.01 20.04 11.35
C ALA A 33 -9.90 20.98 11.84
N GLY A 34 -8.86 20.45 12.52
CA GLY A 34 -7.65 21.19 12.93
C GLY A 34 -6.39 20.81 12.15
N SER A 35 -6.52 19.99 11.12
CA SER A 35 -5.37 19.44 10.39
C SER A 35 -4.91 20.36 9.26
N ASP A 36 -3.59 20.39 9.05
CA ASP A 36 -2.98 21.20 8.00
C ASP A 36 -3.23 20.56 6.63
N TRP A 37 -4.21 21.09 5.89
CA TRP A 37 -4.62 20.63 4.57
C TRP A 37 -3.45 20.54 3.58
N MET A 38 -2.42 21.36 3.78
CA MET A 38 -1.23 21.39 2.95
C MET A 38 -0.36 20.13 3.15
N ILE A 39 -0.27 19.61 4.38
CA ILE A 39 0.42 18.35 4.68
C ILE A 39 -0.38 17.17 4.11
N LEU A 40 -1.71 17.21 4.20
CA LEU A 40 -2.57 16.16 3.67
C LEU A 40 -2.47 16.05 2.14
N LEU A 41 -2.52 17.20 1.44
CA LEU A 41 -2.37 17.25 -0.01
C LEU A 41 -0.99 16.78 -0.47
N THR A 42 0.07 17.23 0.19
CA THR A 42 1.43 16.82 -0.17
C THR A 42 1.65 15.33 0.10
N GLY A 43 1.20 14.82 1.24
CA GLY A 43 1.21 13.39 1.55
C GLY A 43 0.43 12.56 0.53
N PHE A 44 -0.75 13.02 0.12
CA PHE A 44 -1.56 12.37 -0.91
C PHE A 44 -0.84 12.30 -2.26
N VAL A 45 -0.25 13.42 -2.73
CA VAL A 45 0.49 13.46 -4.00
C VAL A 45 1.73 12.57 -3.94
N VAL A 46 2.50 12.62 -2.85
CA VAL A 46 3.69 11.79 -2.67
C VAL A 46 3.33 10.30 -2.63
N ALA A 47 2.26 9.93 -1.92
CA ALA A 47 1.77 8.56 -1.87
C ALA A 47 1.31 8.07 -3.25
N PHE A 48 0.62 8.91 -4.03
CA PHE A 48 0.18 8.57 -5.38
C PHE A 48 1.35 8.29 -6.33
N ILE A 49 2.37 9.18 -6.33
CA ILE A 49 3.57 9.02 -7.16
C ILE A 49 4.35 7.76 -6.73
N SER A 50 4.52 7.56 -5.43
CA SER A 50 5.18 6.38 -4.86
C SER A 50 4.47 5.08 -5.29
N ALA A 51 3.15 5.03 -5.15
CA ALA A 51 2.36 3.87 -5.54
C ALA A 51 2.49 3.54 -7.04
N TRP A 52 2.45 4.56 -7.90
CA TRP A 52 2.65 4.39 -9.34
C TRP A 52 4.04 3.85 -9.68
N LEU A 53 5.09 4.40 -9.05
CA LEU A 53 6.47 3.94 -9.22
C LEU A 53 6.63 2.48 -8.77
N VAL A 54 6.11 2.16 -7.58
CA VAL A 54 6.19 0.81 -6.99
C VAL A 54 5.41 -0.19 -7.84
N MET A 55 4.22 0.14 -8.33
CA MET A 55 3.43 -0.73 -9.21
C MET A 55 4.24 -1.13 -10.45
N ARG A 56 4.88 -0.16 -11.11
CA ARG A 56 5.70 -0.41 -12.30
C ARG A 56 6.89 -1.31 -11.98
N LEU A 57 7.61 -1.02 -10.90
CA LEU A 57 8.77 -1.82 -10.46
C LEU A 57 8.35 -3.24 -10.05
N PHE A 58 7.24 -3.38 -9.35
CA PHE A 58 6.73 -4.65 -8.85
C PHE A 58 6.31 -5.58 -9.99
N ILE A 59 5.63 -5.05 -11.02
CA ILE A 59 5.26 -5.83 -12.20
C ILE A 59 6.53 -6.33 -12.93
N GLN A 60 7.55 -5.49 -13.08
CA GLN A 60 8.85 -5.89 -13.66
C GLN A 60 9.61 -6.88 -12.78
N PHE A 61 9.51 -6.76 -11.46
CA PHE A 61 10.15 -7.67 -10.51
C PHE A 61 9.49 -9.07 -10.54
N LEU A 62 8.16 -9.13 -10.60
CA LEU A 62 7.41 -10.40 -10.72
C LEU A 62 7.74 -11.20 -11.98
N GLU A 63 8.17 -10.52 -13.05
CA GLU A 63 8.64 -11.19 -14.27
C GLU A 63 10.01 -11.87 -14.06
N ARG A 64 10.84 -11.40 -13.12
CA ARG A 64 12.24 -11.85 -12.95
C ARG A 64 12.52 -12.68 -11.70
N PHE A 65 11.77 -12.51 -10.61
CA PHE A 65 12.05 -13.16 -9.33
C PHE A 65 10.90 -14.06 -8.84
N THR A 66 11.26 -15.21 -8.28
CA THR A 66 10.35 -16.12 -7.57
C THR A 66 10.00 -15.58 -6.19
N PHE A 67 8.76 -15.82 -5.73
CA PHE A 67 8.17 -15.30 -4.46
C PHE A 67 8.92 -15.65 -3.16
N VAL A 68 10.03 -16.38 -3.23
CA VAL A 68 10.80 -16.88 -2.09
C VAL A 68 11.32 -15.72 -1.22
N ALA A 69 11.87 -14.66 -1.83
CA ALA A 69 12.38 -13.51 -1.07
C ALA A 69 11.28 -12.81 -0.24
N PHE A 70 10.04 -12.77 -0.76
CA PHE A 70 8.91 -12.17 -0.08
C PHE A 70 8.44 -13.00 1.13
N GLY A 71 8.51 -14.33 1.01
CA GLY A 71 8.23 -15.26 2.11
C GLY A 71 9.24 -15.13 3.25
N VAL A 72 10.53 -15.10 2.92
CA VAL A 72 11.61 -14.95 3.92
C VAL A 72 11.50 -13.61 4.66
N TYR A 73 11.25 -12.51 3.94
CA TYR A 73 11.02 -11.19 4.54
C TYR A 73 9.86 -11.22 5.55
N ARG A 74 8.73 -11.83 5.20
CA ARG A 74 7.56 -11.92 6.09
C ARG A 74 7.84 -12.73 7.36
N ILE A 75 8.57 -13.85 7.26
CA ILE A 75 8.89 -14.68 8.43
C ILE A 75 9.82 -13.91 9.38
N LEU A 76 10.89 -13.30 8.85
CA LEU A 76 11.81 -12.49 9.67
C LEU A 76 11.09 -11.29 10.31
N PHE A 77 10.26 -10.59 9.56
CA PHE A 77 9.49 -9.45 10.06
C PHE A 77 8.48 -9.87 11.14
N GLY A 78 7.81 -11.02 10.98
CA GLY A 78 6.92 -11.57 11.98
C GLY A 78 7.63 -11.92 13.29
N ILE A 79 8.80 -12.54 13.22
CA ILE A 79 9.63 -12.84 14.40
C ILE A 79 10.06 -11.54 15.09
N LEU A 80 10.49 -10.54 14.32
CA LEU A 80 10.94 -9.26 14.85
C LEU A 80 9.79 -8.50 15.54
N LEU A 81 8.60 -8.48 14.95
CA LEU A 81 7.41 -7.89 15.56
C LEU A 81 7.02 -8.58 16.87
N LEU A 82 7.05 -9.92 16.92
CA LEU A 82 6.78 -10.67 18.15
C LEU A 82 7.77 -10.33 19.26
N TRP A 83 9.02 -10.09 18.91
CA TRP A 83 10.07 -9.69 19.86
C TRP A 83 9.94 -8.24 20.34
N VAL A 84 9.43 -7.33 19.51
CA VAL A 84 9.19 -5.93 19.90
C VAL A 84 7.92 -5.78 20.74
N LEU A 85 6.90 -6.60 20.49
CA LEU A 85 5.61 -6.53 21.18
C LEU A 85 5.59 -7.29 22.52
N SER A 86 6.55 -8.20 22.75
CA SER A 86 6.78 -8.88 24.03
C SER A 86 7.53 -7.98 25.02
#